data_AF-A0A978TG15-F1
#
_entry.id   AF-A0A978TG15-F1
#
_cell.length_a   1.000
_cell.length_b   1.000
_cell.length_c   1.000
_cell.angle_alpha   90.00
_cell.angle_beta   90.00
_cell.angle_gamma   90.00
#
_symmetry.space_group_name_H-M   'P 1'
#
loop_
_entity.id
_entity.type
_entity.pdbx_description
1 polymer ?
#
loop_
_entity_poly.entity_id
_entity_poly.type
_entity_poly.pdbx_seq_one_letter_code
_entity_poly.pdbx_strand_id
1 'polypeptide(L)'
;MVEPSFLRALVWTDYRLAVLFTVVLPLGLLIWAFVQKNEPIQHLLTIYWKVASLLMITVYLMIGGFTLSFVAAVMARVLIPIALWFWVDLNEEIREQPDSLLKLVFSAWRWAVTLYNVLGAAILLTFLPCGFSNARFAAADCQTWLEPPLLYKEYFHSGYTQGFLGFFGLVGLAIYMASLAWFVFVRLGKQGRQAIN
;
A
#
# COMPACT_ATOMS: atom_id res chain seq x y z
N MET A 1 -21.28 -5.36 -16.80
CA MET A 1 -21.53 -5.89 -15.44
C MET A 1 -20.62 -7.10 -15.27
N VAL A 2 -19.73 -7.10 -14.28
CA VAL A 2 -18.82 -8.23 -14.02
C VAL A 2 -19.63 -9.32 -13.30
N GLU A 3 -19.46 -10.59 -13.67
CA GLU A 3 -20.14 -11.68 -12.96
C GLU A 3 -19.75 -11.69 -11.46
N PRO A 4 -20.70 -11.84 -10.52
CA PRO A 4 -20.43 -11.78 -9.09
C PRO A 4 -19.33 -12.75 -8.62
N SER A 5 -19.29 -13.95 -9.21
CA SER A 5 -18.27 -14.98 -8.95
C SER A 5 -16.87 -14.53 -9.38
N PHE A 6 -16.75 -13.91 -10.56
CA PHE A 6 -15.48 -13.41 -11.09
C PHE A 6 -14.96 -12.22 -10.26
N LEU A 7 -15.84 -11.28 -9.90
CA LEU A 7 -15.45 -10.15 -9.06
C LEU A 7 -14.90 -10.64 -7.71
N ARG A 8 -15.60 -11.57 -7.05
CA ARG A 8 -15.13 -12.16 -5.80
C ARG A 8 -13.78 -12.84 -6.00
N ALA A 9 -13.61 -13.67 -7.02
CA ALA A 9 -12.33 -14.31 -7.31
C ALA A 9 -11.20 -13.30 -7.53
N LEU A 10 -11.47 -12.20 -8.25
CA LEU A 10 -10.52 -11.11 -8.47
C LEU A 10 -10.13 -10.44 -7.16
N VAL A 11 -11.09 -10.05 -6.32
CA VAL A 11 -10.85 -9.41 -5.02
C VAL A 11 -10.00 -10.30 -4.11
N TRP A 12 -10.35 -11.58 -3.98
CA TRP A 12 -9.60 -12.52 -3.15
C TRP A 12 -8.18 -12.75 -3.67
N THR A 13 -8.00 -12.80 -4.99
CA THR A 13 -6.68 -12.90 -5.60
C THR A 13 -5.86 -11.63 -5.36
N ASP A 14 -6.46 -10.46 -5.55
CA ASP A 14 -5.84 -9.16 -5.29
C ASP A 14 -5.33 -9.05 -3.85
N TYR A 15 -6.13 -9.42 -2.84
CA TYR A 15 -5.69 -9.41 -1.44
C TYR A 15 -4.52 -10.37 -1.15
N ARG A 16 -4.54 -11.57 -1.74
CA ARG A 16 -3.42 -12.53 -1.58
C ARG A 16 -2.14 -11.99 -2.22
N LEU A 17 -2.25 -11.41 -3.41
CA LEU A 17 -1.12 -10.76 -4.08
C LEU A 17 -0.63 -9.53 -3.31
N ALA A 18 -1.53 -8.76 -2.70
CA ALA A 18 -1.19 -7.64 -1.84
C ALA A 18 -0.28 -8.13 -0.70
N VAL A 19 -0.72 -9.11 0.08
CA VAL A 19 0.08 -9.64 1.20
C VAL A 19 1.45 -10.15 0.72
N LEU A 20 1.49 -10.87 -0.40
CA LEU A 20 2.75 -11.39 -0.93
C LEU A 20 3.71 -10.26 -1.37
N PHE A 21 3.25 -9.39 -2.28
CA PHE A 21 4.10 -8.38 -2.90
C PHE A 21 4.35 -7.16 -2.02
N THR A 22 3.40 -6.79 -1.15
CA THR A 22 3.48 -5.56 -0.36
C THR A 22 3.82 -5.78 1.11
N VAL A 23 3.90 -7.03 1.58
CA VAL A 23 4.28 -7.32 2.98
C VAL A 23 5.39 -8.35 3.03
N VAL A 24 5.16 -9.57 2.53
CA VAL A 24 6.10 -10.70 2.72
C VAL A 24 7.42 -10.48 2.00
N LEU A 25 7.38 -10.20 0.70
CA LEU A 25 8.59 -9.97 -0.10
C LEU A 25 9.42 -8.75 0.37
N PRO A 26 8.84 -7.55 0.59
CA PRO A 26 9.63 -6.42 1.07
C PRO A 26 10.19 -6.63 2.48
N LEU A 27 9.51 -7.40 3.34
CA LEU A 27 10.03 -7.73 4.67
C LEU A 27 11.26 -8.65 4.56
N GLY A 28 11.17 -9.69 3.73
CA GLY A 28 12.30 -10.57 3.45
C GLY A 28 13.50 -9.80 2.86
N LEU A 29 13.24 -8.90 1.90
CA LEU A 29 14.25 -8.03 1.32
C LEU A 29 14.86 -7.06 2.35
N LEU A 30 14.06 -6.51 3.26
CA LEU A 30 14.54 -5.61 4.30
C LEU A 30 15.49 -6.34 5.26
N ILE A 31 15.10 -7.53 5.71
CA ILE A 31 15.95 -8.39 6.56
C ILE A 31 17.24 -8.74 5.82
N TRP A 32 17.14 -9.13 4.55
CA TRP A 32 18.32 -9.50 3.76
C TRP A 32 19.27 -8.32 3.54
N ALA A 33 18.72 -7.14 3.22
CA ALA A 33 19.50 -5.91 3.06
C ALA A 33 20.15 -5.47 4.37
N PHE A 34 19.48 -5.68 5.51
CA PHE A 34 20.03 -5.43 6.85
C PHE A 34 21.23 -6.34 7.15
N VAL A 35 21.09 -7.66 6.92
CA VAL A 35 22.17 -8.63 7.11
C VAL A 35 23.37 -8.32 6.23
N GLN A 36 23.15 -7.91 4.98
CA GLN A 36 24.21 -7.52 4.05
C GLN A 36 24.71 -6.07 4.24
N LYS A 37 24.15 -5.31 5.18
CA LYS A 37 24.49 -3.89 5.41
C LYS A 37 24.36 -3.02 4.15
N ASN A 38 23.40 -3.33 3.28
CA ASN A 38 23.10 -2.55 2.09
C ASN A 38 22.21 -1.35 2.44
N GLU A 39 22.85 -0.23 2.82
CA GLU A 39 22.14 0.96 3.30
C GLU A 39 21.18 1.58 2.28
N PRO A 40 21.50 1.71 0.97
CA PRO A 40 20.58 2.29 0.01
C PRO A 40 19.27 1.50 -0.14
N ILE A 41 19.34 0.16 -0.20
CA ILE A 41 18.16 -0.70 -0.27
C ILE A 41 17.36 -0.61 1.05
N GLN A 42 18.02 -0.64 2.21
CA GLN A 42 17.36 -0.49 3.51
C GLN A 42 16.63 0.86 3.62
N HIS A 43 17.26 1.93 3.15
CA HIS A 43 16.68 3.27 3.19
C HIS A 43 15.43 3.34 2.29
N LEU A 44 15.50 2.83 1.05
CA LEU A 44 14.34 2.83 0.16
C LEU A 44 13.20 1.97 0.74
N LEU A 45 13.51 0.79 1.28
CA LEU A 45 12.52 -0.08 1.90
C LEU A 45 11.88 0.58 3.15
N THR A 46 12.66 1.35 3.92
CA THR A 46 12.12 2.11 5.05
C THR A 46 11.15 3.22 4.61
N ILE A 47 11.46 3.91 3.52
CA ILE A 47 10.54 4.89 2.90
C ILE A 47 9.28 4.18 2.40
N TYR A 48 9.46 3.06 1.70
CA TYR A 48 8.39 2.22 1.21
C TYR A 48 7.44 1.80 2.34
N TRP A 49 7.93 1.28 3.47
CA TRP A 49 7.08 0.85 4.58
C TRP A 49 6.25 1.97 5.19
N LYS A 50 6.81 3.18 5.28
CA LYS A 50 6.08 4.36 5.75
C LYS A 50 4.90 4.67 4.82
N VAL A 51 5.11 4.62 3.51
CA VAL A 51 4.06 4.89 2.52
C VAL A 51 3.05 3.74 2.41
N ALA A 52 3.53 2.49 2.37
CA ALA A 52 2.72 1.28 2.28
C ALA A 52 1.84 1.06 3.51
N SER A 53 2.15 1.68 4.66
CA SER A 53 1.31 1.65 5.86
C SER A 53 -0.14 2.10 5.60
N LEU A 54 -0.37 2.93 4.56
CA LEU A 54 -1.72 3.32 4.14
C LEU A 54 -2.57 2.12 3.68
N LEU A 55 -1.99 1.03 3.19
CA LEU A 55 -2.70 -0.21 2.88
C LEU A 55 -3.28 -0.85 4.15
N MET A 56 -2.52 -0.90 5.25
CA MET A 56 -3.00 -1.45 6.53
C MET A 56 -4.08 -0.53 7.14
N ILE A 57 -3.88 0.78 7.07
CA ILE A 57 -4.90 1.78 7.45
C ILE A 57 -6.19 1.53 6.66
N THR A 58 -6.07 1.31 5.35
CA THR A 58 -7.20 1.01 4.46
C THR A 58 -7.97 -0.24 4.91
N VAL A 59 -7.28 -1.32 5.27
CA VAL A 59 -7.92 -2.54 5.80
C VAL A 59 -8.73 -2.24 7.06
N TYR A 60 -8.21 -1.43 7.98
CA TYR A 60 -8.94 -1.07 9.21
C TYR A 60 -10.15 -0.18 8.92
N LEU A 61 -10.03 0.75 7.96
CA LEU A 61 -11.16 1.54 7.49
C LEU A 61 -12.25 0.66 6.83
N MET A 62 -11.85 -0.36 6.06
CA MET A 62 -12.79 -1.32 5.48
C MET A 62 -13.47 -2.17 6.56
N ILE A 63 -12.73 -2.64 7.58
CA ILE A 63 -13.33 -3.35 8.72
C ILE A 63 -14.39 -2.49 9.42
N GLY A 64 -14.14 -1.18 9.54
CA GLY A 64 -15.10 -0.23 10.11
C GLY A 64 -16.26 0.16 9.20
N GLY A 65 -16.30 -0.32 7.95
CA GLY A 65 -17.34 0.02 6.98
C GLY A 65 -17.28 1.46 6.48
N PHE A 66 -16.12 2.12 6.51
CA PHE A 66 -15.98 3.51 6.07
C PHE A 66 -15.80 3.62 4.55
N THR A 67 -16.62 4.45 3.90
CA THR A 67 -16.53 4.73 2.46
C THR A 67 -15.15 5.26 2.04
N LEU A 68 -14.53 6.10 2.90
CA LEU A 68 -13.20 6.67 2.68
C LEU A 68 -12.11 5.62 2.42
N SER A 69 -12.32 4.36 2.83
CA SER A 69 -11.41 3.25 2.54
C SER A 69 -11.11 3.06 1.05
N PHE A 70 -12.06 3.27 0.15
CA PHE A 70 -11.83 3.15 -1.30
C PHE A 70 -10.87 4.23 -1.83
N VAL A 71 -11.00 5.46 -1.31
CA VAL A 71 -10.08 6.55 -1.65
C VAL A 71 -8.69 6.24 -1.10
N ALA A 72 -8.60 5.80 0.16
CA ALA A 72 -7.34 5.40 0.79
C ALA A 72 -6.66 4.26 0.03
N ALA A 73 -7.43 3.27 -0.46
CA ALA A 73 -6.93 2.15 -1.25
C ALA A 73 -6.28 2.61 -2.56
N VAL A 74 -6.98 3.47 -3.33
CA VAL A 74 -6.45 4.03 -4.57
C VAL A 74 -5.20 4.87 -4.29
N MET A 75 -5.25 5.74 -3.28
CA MET A 75 -4.11 6.59 -2.90
C MET A 75 -2.90 5.77 -2.47
N ALA A 76 -3.07 4.70 -1.69
CA ALA A 76 -1.99 3.81 -1.30
C ALA A 76 -1.31 3.19 -2.53
N ARG A 77 -2.11 2.69 -3.48
CA ARG A 77 -1.60 2.07 -4.72
C ARG A 77 -0.92 3.08 -5.64
N VAL A 78 -1.29 4.35 -5.61
CA VAL A 78 -0.59 5.40 -6.38
C VAL A 78 0.71 5.83 -5.68
N LEU A 79 0.66 6.02 -4.36
CA LEU A 79 1.81 6.51 -3.59
C LEU A 79 2.95 5.49 -3.52
N ILE A 80 2.67 4.18 -3.52
CA ILE A 80 3.71 3.15 -3.46
C ILE A 80 4.70 3.23 -4.64
N PRO A 81 4.26 3.18 -5.92
CA PRO A 81 5.14 3.40 -7.07
C PRO A 81 5.91 4.72 -7.01
N ILE A 82 5.23 5.81 -6.63
CA ILE A 82 5.87 7.12 -6.49
C ILE A 82 7.01 7.02 -5.47
N ALA A 83 6.75 6.47 -4.28
CA ALA A 83 7.75 6.35 -3.23
C ALA A 83 8.97 5.51 -3.64
N LEU A 84 8.77 4.50 -4.49
CA LEU A 84 9.87 3.66 -4.98
C LEU A 84 10.72 4.40 -6.01
N TRP A 85 10.11 5.13 -6.96
CA TRP A 85 10.82 5.68 -8.13
C TRP A 85 11.17 7.16 -8.06
N PHE A 86 10.58 7.93 -7.14
CA PHE A 86 10.76 9.37 -7.04
C PHE A 86 12.20 9.83 -6.70
N TRP A 87 12.95 9.02 -5.95
CA TRP A 87 14.27 9.39 -5.40
C TRP A 87 15.42 9.14 -6.39
N VAL A 88 15.78 10.14 -7.20
CA VAL A 88 16.83 10.01 -8.24
C VAL A 88 18.17 9.59 -7.64
N ASP A 89 18.57 10.23 -6.54
CA ASP A 89 19.82 9.98 -5.84
C ASP A 89 19.90 8.53 -5.30
N LEU A 90 18.84 8.08 -4.64
CA LEU A 90 18.79 6.73 -4.08
C LEU A 90 18.72 5.66 -5.18
N ASN A 91 18.08 5.99 -6.31
CA ASN A 91 18.05 5.13 -7.48
C ASN A 91 19.42 5.01 -8.13
N GLU A 92 20.17 6.11 -8.20
CA GLU A 92 21.54 6.12 -8.70
C GLU A 92 22.47 5.31 -7.80
N GLU A 93 22.43 5.51 -6.49
CA GLU A 93 23.19 4.73 -5.50
C GLU A 93 22.92 3.22 -5.66
N ILE A 94 21.66 2.81 -5.82
CA ILE A 94 21.31 1.39 -6.02
C ILE A 94 21.79 0.87 -7.39
N ARG A 95 21.76 1.70 -8.43
CA ARG A 95 22.19 1.33 -9.78
C ARG A 95 23.69 1.06 -9.85
N GLU A 96 24.49 1.89 -9.18
CA GLU A 96 25.95 1.83 -9.19
C GLU A 96 26.53 0.74 -8.28
N GLN A 97 25.72 0.13 -7.40
CA GLN A 97 26.16 -1.01 -6.61
C GLN A 97 26.64 -2.18 -7.48
N PRO A 98 27.63 -2.96 -7.02
CA PRO A 98 28.05 -4.17 -7.71
C PRO A 98 26.87 -5.14 -7.85
N ASP A 99 26.86 -5.89 -8.94
CA ASP A 99 25.80 -6.87 -9.19
C ASP A 99 25.83 -7.97 -8.14
N SER A 100 24.66 -8.21 -7.54
CA SER A 100 24.47 -9.20 -6.49
C SER A 100 23.07 -9.79 -6.61
N LEU A 101 22.88 -10.99 -6.05
CA LEU A 101 21.56 -11.61 -6.04
C LEU A 101 20.53 -10.74 -5.30
N LEU A 102 20.93 -10.03 -4.25
CA LEU A 102 20.07 -9.07 -3.55
C LEU A 102 19.62 -7.94 -4.47
N LYS A 103 20.54 -7.31 -5.22
CA LYS A 103 20.22 -6.25 -6.17
C LYS A 103 19.24 -6.74 -7.24
N LEU A 104 19.45 -7.95 -7.77
CA LEU A 104 18.58 -8.57 -8.78
C LEU A 104 17.17 -8.83 -8.24
N VAL A 105 17.06 -9.53 -7.10
CA VAL A 105 15.77 -9.88 -6.49
C VAL A 105 15.02 -8.62 -6.05
N PHE A 106 15.72 -7.64 -5.48
CA PHE A 106 15.16 -6.34 -5.14
C PHE A 106 14.62 -5.61 -6.37
N SER A 107 15.38 -5.56 -7.46
CA SER A 107 14.97 -4.89 -8.70
C SER A 107 13.76 -5.57 -9.34
N ALA A 108 13.74 -6.91 -9.35
CA ALA A 108 12.61 -7.69 -9.83
C ALA A 108 11.35 -7.45 -8.99
N TRP A 109 11.47 -7.51 -7.66
CA TRP A 109 10.37 -7.20 -6.74
C TRP A 109 9.86 -5.77 -6.93
N ARG A 110 10.76 -4.79 -7.06
CA ARG A 110 10.43 -3.37 -7.21
C ARG A 110 9.61 -3.12 -8.48
N TRP A 111 9.94 -3.76 -9.60
CA TRP A 111 9.13 -3.70 -10.81
C TRP A 111 7.79 -4.45 -10.66
N ALA A 112 7.80 -5.64 -10.08
CA ALA A 112 6.59 -6.43 -9.86
C ALA A 112 5.57 -5.69 -8.99
N VAL A 113 6.01 -5.11 -7.86
CA VAL A 113 5.13 -4.34 -6.96
C VAL A 113 4.65 -3.05 -7.61
N THR A 114 5.45 -2.43 -8.49
CA THR A 114 5.04 -1.26 -9.27
C THR A 114 3.90 -1.61 -10.22
N LEU A 115 4.08 -2.65 -11.05
CA LEU A 115 3.06 -3.11 -11.98
C LEU A 115 1.79 -3.55 -11.26
N TYR A 116 1.93 -4.31 -10.18
CA TYR A 116 0.83 -4.75 -9.34
C TYR A 116 0.00 -3.56 -8.82
N ASN A 117 0.66 -2.54 -8.27
CA ASN A 117 -0.04 -1.37 -7.74
C ASN A 117 -0.69 -0.51 -8.84
N VAL A 118 -0.05 -0.35 -10.00
CA VAL A 118 -0.64 0.39 -11.13
C VAL A 118 -1.89 -0.30 -11.66
N LEU A 119 -1.82 -1.61 -11.94
CA LEU A 119 -2.98 -2.40 -12.38
C LEU A 119 -4.07 -2.40 -11.30
N GLY A 120 -3.66 -2.57 -10.06
CA GLY A 120 -4.55 -2.57 -8.92
C GLY A 120 -5.26 -1.23 -8.69
N ALA A 121 -4.58 -0.11 -8.92
CA ALA A 121 -5.17 1.23 -8.88
C ALA A 121 -6.16 1.42 -10.03
N ALA A 122 -5.81 0.99 -11.25
CA ALA A 122 -6.70 1.06 -12.41
C ALA A 122 -8.02 0.29 -12.19
N ILE A 123 -7.94 -0.89 -11.57
CA ILE A 123 -9.13 -1.66 -11.18
C ILE A 123 -9.92 -0.90 -10.11
N LEU A 124 -9.28 -0.45 -9.02
CA LEU A 124 -9.98 0.23 -7.93
C LEU A 124 -10.61 1.57 -8.35
N LEU A 125 -10.07 2.25 -9.36
CA LEU A 125 -10.67 3.46 -9.92
C LEU A 125 -12.10 3.23 -10.43
N THR A 126 -12.42 2.03 -10.95
CA THR A 126 -13.81 1.71 -11.36
C THR A 126 -14.76 1.56 -10.17
N PHE A 127 -14.22 1.35 -8.96
CA PHE A 127 -14.95 1.25 -7.70
C PHE A 127 -14.85 2.52 -6.85
N LEU A 128 -14.19 3.57 -7.35
CA LEU A 128 -14.07 4.84 -6.63
C LEU A 128 -15.42 5.47 -6.22
N PRO A 129 -16.53 5.32 -6.99
CA PRO A 129 -17.85 5.76 -6.53
C PRO A 129 -18.32 5.14 -5.20
N CYS A 130 -17.83 3.94 -4.83
CA CYS A 130 -18.09 3.33 -3.53
C CYS A 130 -17.58 4.21 -2.37
N GLY A 131 -16.58 5.07 -2.62
CA GLY A 131 -15.99 5.95 -1.62
C GLY A 131 -16.72 7.27 -1.40
N PHE A 132 -17.66 7.64 -2.28
CA PHE A 132 -18.31 8.96 -2.27
C PHE A 132 -19.81 8.93 -1.98
N SER A 133 -20.43 7.75 -1.88
CA SER A 133 -21.86 7.61 -1.61
C SER A 133 -22.17 6.39 -0.75
N ASN A 134 -22.89 6.59 0.35
CA ASN A 134 -23.35 5.49 1.22
C ASN A 134 -24.32 4.55 0.48
N ALA A 135 -25.18 5.09 -0.39
CA ALA A 135 -26.08 4.28 -1.21
C ALA A 135 -25.29 3.41 -2.20
N ARG A 136 -24.24 3.95 -2.82
CA ARG A 136 -23.36 3.18 -3.70
C ARG A 136 -22.56 2.13 -2.95
N PHE A 137 -22.03 2.49 -1.78
CA PHE A 137 -21.25 1.62 -0.91
C PHE A 137 -22.04 0.38 -0.48
N ALA A 138 -23.35 0.49 -0.27
CA ALA A 138 -24.22 -0.63 0.09
C ALA A 138 -24.43 -1.65 -1.04
N ALA A 139 -24.02 -1.36 -2.27
CA ALA A 139 -24.14 -2.29 -3.39
C ALA A 139 -23.23 -3.52 -3.22
N ALA A 140 -23.69 -4.67 -3.72
CA ALA A 140 -23.03 -5.95 -3.53
C ALA A 140 -21.57 -5.98 -4.03
N ASP A 141 -21.28 -5.29 -5.13
CA ASP A 141 -19.95 -5.23 -5.72
C ASP A 141 -18.96 -4.40 -4.87
N CYS A 142 -19.40 -3.29 -4.26
CA CYS A 142 -18.60 -2.58 -3.26
C CYS A 142 -18.40 -3.43 -2.02
N GLN A 143 -19.45 -4.11 -1.53
CA GLN A 143 -19.38 -4.97 -0.34
C GLN A 143 -18.44 -6.18 -0.52
N THR A 144 -18.30 -6.68 -1.75
CA THR A 144 -17.36 -7.78 -2.06
C THR A 144 -15.92 -7.42 -1.67
N TRP A 145 -15.51 -6.15 -1.81
CA TRP A 145 -14.17 -5.69 -1.42
C TRP A 145 -13.92 -5.70 0.10
N LEU A 146 -14.97 -5.75 0.92
CA LEU A 146 -14.87 -5.82 2.38
C LEU A 146 -14.72 -7.25 2.91
N GLU A 147 -15.01 -8.28 2.10
CA GLU A 147 -14.94 -9.67 2.58
C GLU A 147 -13.55 -10.05 3.12
N PRO A 148 -12.42 -9.77 2.44
CA PRO A 148 -11.11 -10.16 2.98
C PRO A 148 -10.69 -9.41 4.25
N PRO A 149 -10.88 -8.07 4.38
CA PRO A 149 -10.67 -7.35 5.64
C PRO A 149 -11.52 -7.88 6.80
N LEU A 150 -12.77 -8.23 6.54
CA LEU A 150 -13.65 -8.79 7.56
C LEU A 150 -13.18 -10.19 8.01
N LEU A 151 -12.72 -11.02 7.08
CA LEU A 151 -12.11 -12.31 7.43
C LEU A 151 -10.80 -12.12 8.21
N TYR A 152 -9.96 -11.14 7.84
CA TYR A 152 -8.77 -10.77 8.63
C TYR A 152 -9.16 -10.38 10.06
N LYS A 153 -10.22 -9.61 10.23
CA LYS A 153 -10.78 -9.26 11.55
C LYS A 153 -11.22 -10.49 12.33
N GLU A 154 -11.87 -11.47 11.69
CA GLU A 154 -12.28 -12.71 12.34
C GLU A 154 -11.10 -13.55 12.85
N TYR A 155 -10.00 -13.65 12.09
CA TYR A 155 -8.83 -14.42 12.51
C TYR A 155 -7.96 -13.70 13.55
N PHE A 156 -7.69 -12.40 13.36
CA PHE A 156 -6.68 -11.68 14.16
C PHE A 156 -7.28 -10.77 15.23
N HIS A 157 -8.56 -10.41 15.13
CA HIS A 157 -9.22 -9.45 16.02
C HIS A 157 -10.65 -9.90 16.40
N SER A 158 -10.86 -11.20 16.59
CA SER A 158 -12.18 -11.80 16.86
C SER A 158 -12.92 -11.14 18.03
N GLY A 159 -12.20 -10.79 19.10
CA GLY A 159 -12.74 -10.16 20.31
C GLY A 159 -13.05 -8.67 20.22
N TYR A 160 -12.75 -8.00 19.11
CA TYR A 160 -13.00 -6.56 18.94
C TYR A 160 -14.19 -6.29 18.02
N THR A 161 -14.89 -5.18 18.27
CA THR A 161 -15.97 -4.72 17.40
C THR A 161 -15.41 -4.08 16.13
N GLN A 162 -16.18 -4.12 15.04
CA GLN A 162 -15.81 -3.45 13.78
C GLN A 162 -15.58 -1.95 13.97
N GLY A 163 -16.45 -1.29 14.75
CA GLY A 163 -16.32 0.14 15.05
C GLY A 163 -15.04 0.50 15.81
N PHE A 164 -14.60 -0.34 16.76
CA PHE A 164 -13.35 -0.13 17.49
C PHE A 164 -12.13 -0.20 16.58
N LEU A 165 -12.05 -1.20 15.70
CA LEU A 165 -10.95 -1.31 14.73
C LEU A 165 -11.01 -0.19 13.68
N GLY A 166 -12.22 0.14 13.22
CA GLY A 166 -12.44 1.26 12.32
C GLY A 166 -11.96 2.60 12.90
N PHE A 167 -12.15 2.83 14.20
CA PHE A 167 -11.62 4.00 14.89
C PHE A 167 -10.09 4.09 14.80
N PHE A 168 -9.36 2.98 15.00
CA PHE A 168 -7.91 2.96 14.79
C PHE A 168 -7.52 3.20 13.33
N GLY A 169 -8.34 2.77 12.37
CA GLY A 169 -8.20 3.15 10.97
C GLY A 169 -8.26 4.66 10.77
N LEU A 170 -9.25 5.34 11.36
CA LEU A 170 -9.40 6.79 11.28
C LEU A 170 -8.25 7.54 11.97
N VAL A 171 -7.86 7.11 13.17
CA VAL A 171 -6.72 7.70 13.91
C VAL A 171 -5.42 7.52 13.13
N GLY A 172 -5.18 6.31 12.61
CA GLY A 172 -4.03 6.00 11.77
C GLY A 172 -3.99 6.86 10.51
N LEU A 173 -5.14 7.05 9.86
CA LEU A 173 -5.25 7.93 8.69
C LEU A 173 -4.93 9.39 9.05
N ALA A 174 -5.44 9.90 10.17
CA ALA A 174 -5.15 11.27 10.60
C ALA A 174 -3.65 11.49 10.85
N ILE A 175 -2.99 10.55 11.54
CA ILE A 175 -1.54 10.58 11.78
C ILE A 175 -0.76 10.49 10.47
N TYR A 176 -1.17 9.60 9.57
CA TYR A 176 -0.56 9.43 8.26
C TYR A 176 -0.63 10.74 7.46
N MET A 177 -1.81 11.36 7.40
CA MET A 177 -2.03 12.62 6.67
C MET A 177 -1.21 13.77 7.26
N ALA A 178 -1.15 13.89 8.59
CA ALA A 178 -0.32 14.90 9.26
C ALA A 178 1.17 14.70 8.95
N SER A 179 1.65 13.45 8.99
CA SER A 179 3.03 13.09 8.69
C SER A 179 3.39 13.35 7.23
N LEU A 180 2.49 12.99 6.30
CA LEU A 180 2.66 13.23 4.87
C LEU A 180 2.66 14.73 4.56
N ALA A 181 1.73 15.50 5.12
CA ALA A 181 1.68 16.94 4.95
C ALA A 181 2.96 17.60 5.48
N TRP A 182 3.39 17.25 6.69
CA TRP A 182 4.65 17.75 7.25
C TRP A 182 5.85 17.40 6.34
N PHE A 183 5.91 16.17 5.84
CA PHE A 183 6.97 15.77 4.92
C PHE A 183 6.97 16.60 3.63
N VAL A 184 5.80 16.74 2.97
CA VAL A 184 5.66 17.47 1.70
C VAL A 184 5.97 18.96 1.86
N PHE A 185 5.41 19.62 2.87
CA PHE A 185 5.54 21.08 3.03
C PHE A 185 6.83 21.52 3.72
N VAL A 186 7.44 20.68 4.56
CA VAL A 186 8.59 21.08 5.38
C VAL A 186 9.88 20.38 4.96
N ARG A 187 9.82 19.06 4.70
CA ARG A 187 11.03 18.24 4.55
C ARG A 187 11.47 18.08 3.10
N LEU A 188 10.52 17.94 2.17
CA LEU A 188 10.79 17.64 0.77
C LEU A 188 11.72 18.70 0.14
N GLY A 189 11.39 19.99 0.27
CA GLY A 189 12.22 21.08 -0.26
C GLY A 189 13.57 21.27 0.46
N LYS A 190 13.73 20.73 1.68
CA LYS A 190 14.97 20.85 2.47
C LYS A 190 15.93 19.67 2.27
N GLN A 191 15.49 18.59 1.62
CA GLN A 191 16.29 17.37 1.53
C GLN A 191 17.44 17.42 0.51
N GLY A 192 17.55 18.47 -0.33
CA GLY A 192 18.70 18.68 -1.21
C GLY A 192 18.97 17.56 -2.24
N ARG A 193 18.10 16.56 -2.32
CA ARG A 193 18.13 15.46 -3.28
C ARG A 193 17.40 15.92 -4.54
N GLN A 194 18.01 15.77 -5.71
CA GLN A 194 17.39 16.16 -6.97
C GLN A 194 16.12 15.35 -7.19
N ALA A 195 14.96 15.99 -7.08
CA ALA A 195 13.70 15.42 -7.52
C ALA A 195 13.53 15.81 -8.99
N ILE A 196 13.82 14.86 -9.88
CA ILE A 196 13.70 14.96 -11.35
C ILE A 196 14.75 15.90 -11.96
N ASN A 197 15.61 15.35 -12.83
CA ASN A 197 16.31 16.12 -13.87
C ASN A 197 15.47 16.07 -15.15
#